data_AF-A0A7S3MCH4-F1
#
_entry.id   AF-A0A7S3MCH4-F1
#
_cell.length_a   1.000
_cell.length_b   1.000
_cell.length_c   1.000
_cell.angle_alpha   90.00
_cell.angle_beta   90.00
_cell.angle_gamma   90.00
#
_symmetry.space_group_name_H-M   'P 1'
#
loop_
_entity.id
_entity.type
_entity.pdbx_description
1 polymer ?
#
loop_
_entity_poly.entity_id
_entity_poly.type
_entity_poly.pdbx_seq_one_letter_code
_entity_poly.pdbx_strand_id
1 'polypeptide(L)'
;EALPAQGESCPLDAARFLLGMITRSTKVLNIPEAVAAQISDDFAKIREMLQEVPPELCHTWMALARASCFSHGEDELTLERWNSVMQLEKQRLGRCKLQGVL
;
A
#
# COMPACT_ATOMS: atom_id res chain seq x y z
N GLU A 1 34.15 -32.71 9.87
CA GLU A 1 33.57 -31.38 9.57
C GLU A 1 32.18 -31.28 10.16
N ALA A 2 31.93 -30.30 11.04
CA ALA A 2 30.61 -30.00 11.55
C ALA A 2 30.03 -28.85 10.72
N LEU A 3 28.87 -29.08 10.11
CA LEU A 3 28.09 -28.05 9.41
C LEU A 3 27.68 -26.96 10.40
N PRO A 4 27.87 -25.67 10.10
CA PRO A 4 27.44 -24.61 11.00
C PRO A 4 25.92 -24.67 11.17
N ALA A 5 25.48 -24.49 12.42
CA ALA A 5 24.08 -24.41 12.80
C ALA A 5 23.37 -23.39 11.88
N GLN A 6 22.29 -23.85 11.24
CA GLN A 6 21.48 -23.06 10.33
C GLN A 6 21.01 -21.80 11.06
N GLY A 7 21.51 -20.65 10.59
CA GLY A 7 21.39 -19.37 11.26
C GLY A 7 19.94 -18.97 11.45
N GLU A 8 19.64 -18.41 12.63
CA GLU A 8 18.44 -17.63 12.84
C GLU A 8 18.39 -16.54 11.76
N SER A 9 17.42 -16.64 10.83
CA SER A 9 17.22 -15.59 9.85
C SER A 9 16.89 -14.31 10.61
N CYS A 10 17.76 -13.30 10.52
CA CYS A 10 17.47 -11.99 11.09
C CYS A 10 16.15 -11.49 10.48
N PRO A 11 15.15 -11.08 11.28
CA PRO A 11 13.87 -10.58 10.76
C PRO A 11 14.03 -9.46 9.71
N LEU A 12 15.12 -8.69 9.79
CA LEU A 12 15.47 -7.66 8.83
C LEU A 12 15.84 -8.22 7.45
N ASP A 13 16.51 -9.37 7.38
CA ASP A 13 16.91 -9.97 6.10
C ASP A 13 15.70 -10.56 5.38
N ALA A 14 14.78 -11.17 6.13
CA ALA A 14 13.49 -11.61 5.58
C ALA A 14 12.67 -10.42 5.05
N ALA A 15 12.62 -9.30 5.78
CA ALA A 15 11.94 -8.09 5.34
C ALA A 15 12.58 -7.49 4.07
N ARG A 16 13.91 -7.41 4.01
CA ARG A 16 14.64 -6.94 2.81
C ARG A 16 14.37 -7.83 1.61
N PHE A 17 14.37 -9.14 1.81
CA PHE A 17 14.07 -10.10 0.76
C PHE A 17 12.64 -9.90 0.23
N LEU A 18 11.65 -9.81 1.12
CA LEU A 18 10.25 -9.55 0.77
C LEU A 18 10.09 -8.24 -0.02
N LEU A 19 10.65 -7.14 0.48
CA LEU A 19 10.63 -5.85 -0.21
C LEU A 19 11.27 -5.94 -1.60
N GLY A 20 12.39 -6.68 -1.71
CA GLY A 20 13.06 -6.93 -2.97
C GLY A 20 12.20 -7.70 -3.97
N MET A 21 11.37 -8.65 -3.52
CA MET A 21 10.44 -9.38 -4.38
C MET A 21 9.29 -8.47 -4.86
N ILE A 22 8.71 -7.70 -3.95
CA ILE A 22 7.55 -6.84 -4.26
C ILE A 22 7.95 -5.70 -5.21
N THR A 23 9.05 -5.01 -4.91
CA THR A 23 9.50 -3.83 -5.67
C THR A 23 10.02 -4.17 -7.06
N ARG A 24 10.56 -5.39 -7.26
CA ARG A 24 11.05 -5.88 -8.56
C ARG A 24 10.03 -6.74 -9.30
N SER A 25 8.84 -6.93 -8.75
CA SER A 25 7.78 -7.67 -9.41
C SER A 25 7.31 -6.95 -10.67
N THR A 26 7.50 -7.57 -11.82
CA THR A 26 6.94 -7.13 -13.11
C THR A 26 5.49 -7.58 -13.30
N LYS A 27 4.93 -8.35 -12.34
CA LYS A 27 3.52 -8.74 -12.41
C LYS A 27 2.63 -7.50 -12.34
N VAL A 28 1.72 -7.42 -13.30
CA VAL A 28 0.62 -6.45 -13.29
C VAL A 28 -0.39 -6.94 -12.26
N LEU A 29 -0.80 -6.06 -11.36
CA LEU A 29 -1.87 -6.34 -10.39
C LEU A 29 -3.20 -6.24 -11.12
N ASN A 30 -4.05 -7.26 -11.03
CA ASN A 30 -5.41 -7.19 -11.53
C ASN A 30 -6.23 -6.24 -10.66
N ILE A 31 -6.97 -5.30 -11.26
CA ILE A 31 -7.85 -4.38 -10.54
C ILE A 31 -9.26 -4.60 -11.06
N PRO A 32 -10.13 -5.27 -10.29
CA PRO A 32 -11.53 -5.46 -10.68
C PRO A 32 -12.25 -4.11 -10.81
N GLU A 33 -13.21 -4.04 -11.74
CA GLU A 33 -13.97 -2.82 -12.03
C GLU A 33 -14.64 -2.22 -10.78
N ALA A 34 -15.20 -3.07 -9.91
CA ALA A 34 -15.82 -2.64 -8.67
C ALA A 34 -14.84 -1.91 -7.73
N VAL A 35 -13.57 -2.32 -7.73
CA VAL A 35 -12.52 -1.68 -6.94
C VAL A 35 -12.04 -0.40 -7.62
N ALA A 36 -11.92 -0.40 -8.95
CA ALA A 36 -11.58 0.81 -9.72
C ALA A 36 -12.60 1.93 -9.52
N ALA A 37 -13.90 1.59 -9.48
CA ALA A 37 -14.98 2.52 -9.16
C ALA A 37 -14.81 3.08 -7.74
N GLN A 38 -14.56 2.21 -6.75
CA GLN A 38 -14.36 2.62 -5.36
C GLN A 38 -13.15 3.57 -5.19
N ILE A 39 -12.03 3.30 -5.88
CA ILE A 39 -10.84 4.16 -5.89
C ILE A 39 -11.19 5.57 -6.38
N SER A 40 -11.96 5.65 -7.46
CA SER A 40 -12.38 6.92 -8.05
C SER A 40 -13.27 7.71 -7.10
N ASP A 41 -14.24 7.05 -6.47
CA ASP A 41 -15.15 7.65 -5.49
C ASP A 41 -14.41 8.16 -4.25
N ASP A 42 -13.47 7.38 -3.72
CA ASP A 42 -12.71 7.75 -2.52
C ASP A 42 -11.77 8.93 -2.80
N PHE A 43 -11.14 8.97 -3.96
CA PHE A 43 -10.31 10.09 -4.37
C PHE A 43 -11.14 11.37 -4.56
N ALA A 44 -12.32 11.27 -5.18
CA ALA A 44 -13.24 12.40 -5.34
C ALA A 44 -13.67 12.96 -3.97
N LYS A 45 -14.11 12.09 -3.05
CA LYS A 45 -14.50 12.49 -1.68
C LYS A 45 -13.38 13.21 -0.95
N ILE A 46 -12.14 12.72 -1.05
CA ILE A 46 -11.00 13.34 -0.35
C ILE A 46 -10.66 14.71 -0.96
N ARG A 47 -10.76 14.87 -2.29
CA ARG A 47 -10.59 16.18 -2.95
C ARG A 47 -11.68 17.18 -2.59
N GLU A 48 -12.91 16.72 -2.35
CA GLU A 48 -13.97 17.59 -1.86
C GLU A 48 -13.70 18.05 -0.42
N MET A 49 -13.17 17.17 0.42
CA MET A 49 -12.86 17.49 1.83
C MET A 49 -11.61 18.37 1.98
N LEU A 50 -10.63 18.20 1.08
CA LEU A 50 -9.33 18.87 1.13
C LEU A 50 -9.11 19.55 -0.22
N GLN A 51 -9.36 20.87 -0.29
CA GLN A 51 -9.34 21.66 -1.52
C GLN A 51 -8.04 21.54 -2.35
N GLU A 52 -6.91 21.18 -1.72
CA GLU A 52 -5.59 21.08 -2.35
C GLU A 52 -5.00 19.67 -2.25
N VAL A 53 -5.72 18.64 -2.71
CA VAL A 53 -5.15 17.29 -2.82
C VAL A 53 -4.48 17.09 -4.18
N PRO A 54 -3.16 16.83 -4.23
CA PRO A 54 -2.44 16.59 -5.48
C PRO A 54 -2.87 15.27 -6.13
N PRO A 55 -2.99 15.20 -7.47
CA PRO A 55 -3.30 13.96 -8.19
C PRO A 55 -2.29 12.84 -7.94
N GLU A 56 -1.04 13.18 -7.62
CA GLU A 56 0.03 12.26 -7.26
C GLU A 56 -0.27 11.45 -6.00
N LEU A 57 -1.19 11.93 -5.15
CA LEU A 57 -1.60 11.21 -3.95
C LEU A 57 -2.35 9.92 -4.30
N CYS A 58 -3.20 9.95 -5.35
CA CYS A 58 -3.88 8.76 -5.83
C CYS A 58 -2.87 7.70 -6.34
N HIS A 59 -1.85 8.13 -7.08
CA HIS A 59 -0.76 7.25 -7.50
C HIS A 59 0.00 6.62 -6.32
N THR A 60 0.18 7.38 -5.24
CA THR A 60 0.80 6.88 -4.01
C THR A 60 -0.05 5.79 -3.36
N TRP A 61 -1.36 6.01 -3.22
CA TRP A 61 -2.27 4.98 -2.69
C TRP A 61 -2.30 3.73 -3.54
N MET A 62 -2.30 3.87 -4.86
CA MET A 62 -2.23 2.73 -5.79
C MET A 62 -0.93 1.93 -5.62
N ALA A 63 0.21 2.61 -5.46
CA ALA A 63 1.48 1.94 -5.19
C ALA A 63 1.47 1.18 -3.85
N LEU A 64 0.88 1.78 -2.81
CA LEU A 64 0.74 1.15 -1.49
C LEU A 64 -0.21 -0.05 -1.51
N ALA A 65 -1.34 0.08 -2.21
CA ALA A 65 -2.31 -1.00 -2.38
C ALA A 65 -1.68 -2.20 -3.11
N ARG A 66 -0.93 -1.94 -4.18
CA ARG A 66 -0.16 -2.96 -4.91
C ARG A 66 0.88 -3.64 -4.02
N ALA A 67 1.64 -2.87 -3.25
CA ALA A 67 2.62 -3.43 -2.33
C ALA A 67 1.96 -4.29 -1.24
N SER A 68 0.79 -3.85 -0.73
CA SER A 68 0.00 -4.58 0.25
C SER A 68 -0.49 -5.93 -0.28
N CYS A 69 -1.05 -5.97 -1.50
CA CYS A 69 -1.47 -7.21 -2.15
C CYS A 69 -0.30 -8.19 -2.33
N PHE A 70 0.80 -7.73 -2.93
CA PHE A 70 1.95 -8.60 -3.18
C PHE A 70 2.62 -9.09 -1.89
N SER A 71 2.56 -8.31 -0.80
CA SER A 71 3.02 -8.77 0.52
C SER A 71 2.24 -9.97 1.05
N HIS A 72 0.99 -10.13 0.61
CA HIS A 72 0.12 -11.25 0.97
C HIS A 72 0.08 -12.34 -0.11
N GLY A 73 0.88 -12.22 -1.18
CA GLY A 73 0.89 -13.16 -2.30
C GLY A 73 -0.32 -13.06 -3.22
N GLU A 74 -1.10 -12.00 -3.13
CA GLU A 74 -2.29 -11.76 -3.94
C GLU A 74 -1.90 -11.09 -5.27
N ASP A 75 -2.54 -11.48 -6.36
CA ASP A 75 -2.36 -10.91 -7.71
C ASP A 75 -3.54 -10.04 -8.15
N GLU A 76 -4.58 -9.95 -7.33
CA GLU A 76 -5.76 -9.11 -7.53
C GLU A 76 -5.98 -8.15 -6.36
N LEU A 77 -6.30 -6.89 -6.65
CA LEU A 77 -6.65 -5.91 -5.64
C LEU A 77 -8.05 -6.17 -5.11
N THR A 78 -8.16 -6.52 -3.83
CA THR A 78 -9.44 -6.66 -3.15
C THR A 78 -9.87 -5.36 -2.47
N LEU A 79 -11.18 -5.21 -2.22
CA LEU A 79 -11.72 -4.10 -1.44
C LEU A 79 -11.12 -4.06 -0.02
N GLU A 80 -10.83 -5.21 0.58
CA GLU A 80 -10.22 -5.28 1.91
C GLU A 80 -8.83 -4.63 1.93
N ARG A 81 -8.00 -4.93 0.93
CA ARG A 81 -6.65 -4.34 0.80
C ARG A 81 -6.72 -2.85 0.52
N TRP A 82 -7.64 -2.42 -0.34
CA TRP A 82 -7.89 -1.00 -0.59
C TRP A 82 -8.31 -0.26 0.69
N ASN A 83 -9.31 -0.78 1.40
CA ASN A 83 -9.81 -0.19 2.64
C ASN A 83 -8.71 -0.11 3.70
N SER A 84 -7.84 -1.10 3.78
CA SER A 84 -6.68 -1.08 4.69
C SER A 84 -5.74 0.09 4.40
N VAL A 85 -5.46 0.38 3.13
CA VAL A 85 -4.66 1.55 2.72
C VAL A 85 -5.38 2.85 3.07
N MET A 86 -6.68 2.95 2.80
CA MET A 86 -7.46 4.15 3.11
C MET A 86 -7.58 4.41 4.61
N GLN A 87 -7.60 3.37 5.45
CA GLN A 87 -7.53 3.53 6.91
C GLN A 87 -6.20 4.14 7.36
N LEU A 88 -5.07 3.68 6.80
CA LEU A 88 -3.76 4.28 7.08
C LEU A 88 -3.69 5.73 6.61
N GLU A 89 -4.28 6.03 5.45
CA GLU A 89 -4.35 7.39 4.94
C GLU A 89 -5.19 8.30 5.83
N LYS A 90 -6.35 7.83 6.30
CA LYS A 90 -7.18 8.56 7.27
C LYS A 90 -6.40 8.90 8.54
N GLN A 91 -5.59 7.96 9.04
CA GLN A 91 -4.71 8.20 10.18
C GLN A 91 -3.61 9.23 9.85
N ARG A 92 -3.03 9.16 8.65
CA ARG A 92 -2.02 10.12 8.17
C ARG A 92 -2.59 11.54 8.10
N LEU A 93 -3.73 11.72 7.45
CA LEU A 93 -4.43 12.99 7.35
C LEU A 93 -4.82 13.53 8.73
N GLY A 94 -5.28 12.66 9.64
CA GLY A 94 -5.53 13.01 11.03
C GLY A 94 -4.29 13.58 11.73
N ARG A 95 -3.12 12.96 11.55
CA ARG A 95 -1.85 13.49 12.09
C ARG A 95 -1.45 14.81 11.46
N CYS A 96 -1.58 14.94 10.14
CA CYS A 96 -1.25 16.18 9.42
C CYS A 96 -2.13 17.36 9.87
N LYS A 97 -3.44 17.12 10.08
CA LYS A 97 -4.37 18.12 10.61
C LYS A 97 -3.99 18.55 12.05
N LEU A 98 -3.61 17.60 12.90
CA LEU A 98 -3.14 17.91 14.26
C LEU A 98 -1.84 18.72 14.27
N GLN A 99 -1.00 18.53 13.26
CA GLN A 99 0.27 19.24 13.10
C GLN A 99 0.15 20.58 12.37
N GLY A 100 -1.05 20.96 11.92
CA GLY A 100 -1.29 22.22 11.18
C GLY A 100 -0.67 22.24 9.79
N VAL A 101 -0.37 21.08 9.21
CA VAL A 101 0.20 20.93 7.86
C VAL A 101 -0.90 20.88 6.78
N LEU A 102 -2.16 20.66 7.21
CA LEU A 102 -3.38 20.62 6.40
C LEU A 102 -4.49 21.42 7.08
#